data_AF-A0A7Y5Y4U1-F1
#
_entry.id   AF-A0A7Y5Y4U1-F1
#
_cell.length_a   1.000
_cell.length_b   1.000
_cell.length_c   1.000
_cell.angle_alpha   90.00
_cell.angle_beta   90.00
_cell.angle_gamma   90.00
#
_symmetry.space_group_name_H-M   'P 1'
#
loop_
_entity.id
_entity.type
_entity.pdbx_description
1 polymer ?
#
loop_
_entity_poly.entity_id
_entity_poly.type
_entity_poly.pdbx_seq_one_letter_code
_entity_poly.pdbx_strand_id
1 'polypeptide(L)'
;MPQPMPLRALLAEISALTLHVQQLSRMAGEASALIENSQRPAPIPPENRHVTDQDAEAERQAQSAELEAAILRIFDETFGPRTDTLERQMSMSLIGEIGPAAFVQKVLWGEEISDIALTIALERMLPALERLVEVHPRAFLRQANSVLGRFKSN
;
A
#
# COMPACT_ATOMS: atom_id res chain seq x y z
N MET A 1 2.24 -9.36 50.30
CA MET A 1 1.55 -10.65 50.44
C MET A 1 0.63 -10.82 49.23
N PRO A 2 0.98 -11.64 48.21
CA PRO A 2 0.08 -11.86 47.08
C PRO A 2 -1.13 -12.69 47.54
N GLN A 3 -2.34 -12.20 47.25
CA GLN A 3 -3.58 -12.88 47.62
C GLN A 3 -3.75 -14.19 46.84
N PRO A 4 -4.25 -15.28 47.46
CA PRO A 4 -4.54 -16.52 46.75
C PRO A 4 -5.71 -16.30 45.78
N MET A 5 -5.46 -16.41 44.48
CA MET A 5 -6.53 -16.31 43.48
C MET A 5 -7.53 -17.45 43.67
N PRO A 6 -8.85 -17.16 43.67
CA PRO A 6 -9.86 -18.19 43.80
C PRO A 6 -9.81 -19.12 42.57
N LEU A 7 -9.88 -20.43 42.80
CA LEU A 7 -9.76 -21.49 41.79
C LEU A 7 -10.67 -21.29 40.56
N ARG A 8 -11.81 -20.62 40.74
CA ARG A 8 -12.73 -20.22 39.65
C ARG A 8 -12.16 -19.16 38.71
N ALA A 9 -11.37 -18.20 39.21
CA ALA A 9 -10.72 -17.19 38.38
C ALA A 9 -9.62 -17.82 37.51
N LEU A 10 -8.84 -18.73 38.09
CA LEU A 10 -7.80 -19.46 37.36
C LEU A 10 -8.38 -20.37 36.26
N LEU A 11 -9.51 -21.04 36.53
CA LEU A 11 -10.24 -21.80 35.52
C LEU A 11 -10.81 -20.92 34.40
N ALA A 12 -11.28 -19.71 34.72
CA ALA A 12 -11.76 -18.76 33.73
C ALA A 12 -10.62 -18.27 32.82
N GLU A 13 -9.45 -17.96 33.39
CA GLU A 13 -8.26 -17.57 32.63
C GLU A 13 -7.77 -18.70 31.71
N ILE A 14 -7.71 -19.93 32.20
CA ILE A 14 -7.33 -21.09 31.37
C ILE A 14 -8.34 -21.28 30.22
N SER A 15 -9.64 -21.11 30.48
CA SER A 15 -10.66 -21.22 29.44
C SER A 15 -10.54 -20.12 28.38
N ALA A 16 -10.24 -18.88 28.79
CA ALA A 16 -10.03 -17.76 27.88
C ALA A 16 -8.76 -17.92 27.03
N LEU A 17 -7.69 -18.48 27.64
CA LEU A 17 -6.45 -18.80 26.95
C LEU A 17 -6.67 -19.92 25.91
N THR A 18 -7.46 -20.93 26.27
CA THR A 18 -7.79 -22.05 25.36
C THR A 18 -8.59 -21.57 24.15
N LEU A 19 -9.55 -20.64 24.37
CA LEU A 19 -10.31 -20.02 23.29
C LEU A 19 -9.41 -19.22 22.34
N HIS A 20 -8.47 -18.44 22.89
CA HIS A 20 -7.50 -17.68 22.09
C HIS A 20 -6.61 -18.59 21.24
N VAL A 21 -6.12 -19.69 21.81
CA VAL A 21 -5.31 -20.67 21.07
C VAL A 21 -6.10 -21.30 19.94
N GLN A 22 -7.38 -21.64 20.16
CA GLN A 22 -8.25 -22.17 19.10
C GLN A 22 -8.48 -21.16 17.98
N GLN A 23 -8.65 -19.87 18.30
CA GLN A 23 -8.77 -18.80 17.31
C GLN A 23 -7.49 -18.63 16.49
N LEU A 24 -6.33 -18.62 17.15
CA LEU A 24 -5.02 -18.57 16.49
C LEU A 24 -4.80 -19.76 15.56
N SER A 25 -5.16 -20.98 15.98
CA SER A 25 -5.07 -22.17 15.14
C SER A 25 -6.01 -22.09 13.93
N ARG A 26 -7.22 -21.54 14.08
CA ARG A 26 -8.13 -21.30 12.95
C ARG A 26 -7.54 -20.29 11.98
N MET A 27 -7.04 -19.15 12.46
CA MET A 27 -6.41 -18.12 11.62
C MET A 27 -5.18 -18.65 10.89
N ALA A 28 -4.36 -19.47 11.55
CA ALA A 28 -3.22 -20.13 10.92
C ALA A 28 -3.67 -21.08 9.80
N GLY A 29 -4.73 -21.86 10.02
CA GLY A 29 -5.32 -22.73 8.98
C GLY A 29 -5.87 -21.94 7.78
N GLU A 30 -6.55 -20.82 8.02
CA GLU A 30 -7.04 -19.92 6.97
C GLU A 30 -5.89 -19.29 6.18
N ALA A 31 -4.83 -18.84 6.86
CA ALA A 31 -3.62 -18.32 6.22
C ALA A 31 -2.91 -19.39 5.38
N SER A 32 -2.80 -20.63 5.88
CA SER A 32 -2.23 -21.74 5.10
C SER A 32 -3.06 -22.08 3.87
N ALA A 33 -4.40 -22.05 3.96
CA ALA A 33 -5.29 -22.27 2.81
C ALA A 33 -5.16 -21.15 1.75
N LEU A 34 -4.95 -19.90 2.18
CA LEU A 34 -4.67 -18.79 1.27
C LEU A 34 -3.32 -18.95 0.56
N ILE A 35 -2.29 -19.42 1.29
CA ILE A 35 -0.96 -19.72 0.71
C ILE A 35 -1.07 -20.88 -0.29
N GLU A 36 -1.77 -21.96 0.05
CA GLU A 36 -1.96 -23.10 -0.86
C GLU A 36 -2.74 -22.70 -2.12
N ASN A 37 -3.77 -21.87 -1.99
CA ASN A 37 -4.47 -21.31 -3.15
C ASN A 37 -3.60 -20.37 -3.99
N SER A 38 -2.67 -19.64 -3.37
CA SER A 38 -1.70 -18.80 -4.09
C SER A 38 -0.61 -19.60 -4.81
N GLN A 39 -0.43 -20.89 -4.48
CA GLN A 39 0.50 -21.81 -5.15
C GLN A 39 -0.14 -22.61 -6.28
N ARG A 40 -1.46 -22.50 -6.50
CA ARG A 40 -2.07 -23.08 -7.71
C ARG A 40 -1.53 -22.33 -8.94
N PRO A 41 -1.03 -23.04 -9.97
CA PRO A 41 -0.67 -22.40 -11.21
C PRO A 41 -1.89 -21.66 -11.75
N ALA A 42 -1.70 -20.38 -12.11
CA ALA A 42 -2.76 -19.55 -12.66
C ALA A 42 -3.45 -20.29 -13.81
N PRO A 43 -4.79 -20.19 -13.94
CA PRO A 43 -5.49 -20.71 -15.11
C PRO A 43 -4.77 -20.19 -16.35
N ILE A 44 -4.34 -21.10 -17.22
CA ILE A 44 -3.67 -20.76 -18.47
C ILE A 44 -4.60 -19.77 -19.19
N PRO A 45 -4.19 -18.49 -19.38
CA PRO A 45 -5.04 -17.53 -20.04
C PRO A 45 -5.30 -18.02 -21.47
N PRO A 46 -6.52 -17.85 -22.02
CA PRO A 46 -6.77 -18.17 -23.41
C PRO A 46 -5.77 -17.39 -24.27
N GLU A 47 -5.14 -18.11 -25.18
CA GLU A 47 -4.07 -17.60 -26.05
C GLU A 47 -4.49 -16.34 -26.82
N ASN A 48 -3.53 -15.43 -26.95
CA ASN A 48 -3.44 -14.35 -27.94
C ASN A 48 -4.31 -13.11 -27.72
N ARG A 49 -3.93 -12.31 -26.72
CA ARG A 49 -3.76 -10.87 -26.96
C ARG A 49 -2.27 -10.60 -26.97
N HIS A 50 -1.69 -10.41 -28.15
CA HIS A 50 -0.44 -9.68 -28.28
C HIS A 50 -0.70 -8.26 -27.78
N VAL A 51 -0.66 -8.06 -26.46
CA VAL A 51 -0.38 -6.75 -25.91
C VAL A 51 1.08 -6.55 -26.27
N THR A 52 1.33 -5.78 -27.32
CA THR A 52 2.68 -5.41 -27.69
C THR A 52 3.31 -4.74 -26.46
N ASP A 53 4.61 -4.91 -26.20
CA ASP A 53 5.26 -4.21 -25.07
C ASP A 53 4.97 -2.70 -25.09
N GLN A 54 4.73 -2.14 -26.28
CA GLN A 54 4.29 -0.77 -26.52
C GLN A 54 2.90 -0.45 -25.95
N ASP A 55 1.93 -1.36 -26.04
CA ASP A 55 0.57 -1.15 -25.50
C ASP A 55 0.58 -1.18 -23.96
N ALA A 56 1.38 -2.09 -23.39
CA ALA A 56 1.55 -2.19 -21.94
C ALA A 56 2.31 -0.99 -21.36
N GLU A 57 3.22 -0.40 -22.13
CA GLU A 57 3.94 0.82 -21.74
C GLU A 57 3.08 2.08 -21.89
N ALA A 58 2.28 2.17 -22.97
CA ALA A 58 1.31 3.25 -23.16
C ALA A 58 0.26 3.28 -22.05
N GLU A 59 -0.26 2.11 -21.64
CA GLU A 59 -1.19 2.02 -20.49
C GLU A 59 -0.55 2.43 -19.17
N ARG A 60 0.76 2.15 -18.97
CA ARG A 60 1.49 2.59 -17.77
C ARG A 60 1.67 4.09 -17.75
N GLN A 61 2.05 4.68 -18.89
CA GLN A 61 2.20 6.13 -19.01
C GLN A 61 0.88 6.85 -18.80
N ALA A 62 -0.21 6.35 -19.39
CA ALA A 62 -1.55 6.92 -19.20
C ALA A 62 -1.98 6.90 -17.71
N GLN A 63 -1.72 5.79 -17.01
CA GLN A 63 -2.04 5.68 -15.59
C GLN A 63 -1.13 6.53 -14.71
N SER A 64 0.15 6.64 -15.05
CA SER A 64 1.07 7.54 -14.36
C SER A 64 0.60 8.98 -14.49
N ALA A 65 0.21 9.41 -15.70
CA ALA A 65 -0.30 10.76 -15.94
C ALA A 65 -1.62 11.03 -15.21
N GLU A 66 -2.53 10.04 -15.16
CA GLU A 66 -3.77 10.13 -14.40
C GLU A 66 -3.50 10.28 -12.89
N LEU A 67 -2.57 9.49 -12.35
CA LEU A 67 -2.19 9.56 -10.95
C LEU A 67 -1.53 10.90 -10.61
N GLU A 68 -0.65 11.39 -11.47
CA GLU A 68 0.01 12.69 -11.32
C GLU A 68 -1.02 13.82 -11.31
N ALA A 69 -1.98 13.82 -12.24
CA ALA A 69 -3.07 14.79 -12.27
C ALA A 69 -3.93 14.72 -10.99
N ALA A 70 -4.19 13.53 -10.47
CA ALA A 70 -4.94 13.35 -9.23
C ALA A 70 -4.15 13.87 -8.02
N ILE A 71 -2.84 13.62 -7.94
CA ILE A 71 -1.97 14.15 -6.88
C ILE A 71 -1.94 15.69 -6.93
N LEU A 72 -1.80 16.28 -8.12
CA LEU A 72 -1.85 17.72 -8.31
C LEU A 72 -3.17 18.33 -7.81
N ARG A 73 -4.28 17.66 -8.09
CA ARG A 73 -5.59 18.06 -7.56
C ARG A 73 -5.62 18.01 -6.03
N ILE A 74 -5.03 16.99 -5.41
CA ILE A 74 -4.93 16.89 -3.95
C ILE A 74 -4.08 18.03 -3.38
N PHE A 75 -2.98 18.42 -4.05
CA PHE A 75 -2.22 19.61 -3.68
C PHE A 75 -3.08 20.87 -3.70
N ASP A 76 -3.82 21.08 -4.79
CA ASP A 76 -4.66 22.26 -4.96
C ASP A 76 -5.81 22.30 -3.93
N GLU A 77 -6.40 21.14 -3.57
CA GLU A 77 -7.43 21.01 -2.54
C GLU A 77 -6.88 21.23 -1.13
N THR A 78 -5.63 20.84 -0.86
CA THR A 78 -5.02 20.89 0.49
C THR A 78 -4.37 22.24 0.80
N PHE A 79 -3.72 22.85 -0.19
CA PHE A 79 -2.91 24.07 -0.04
C PHE A 79 -3.42 25.27 -0.85
N GLY A 80 -4.46 25.07 -1.67
CA GLY A 80 -4.94 26.06 -2.63
C GLY A 80 -4.14 26.03 -3.94
N PRO A 81 -4.56 26.81 -4.95
CA PRO A 81 -4.02 26.75 -6.32
C PRO A 81 -2.62 27.38 -6.47
N ARG A 82 -1.91 27.64 -5.37
CA ARG A 82 -0.59 28.27 -5.42
C ARG A 82 0.45 27.25 -5.87
N THR A 83 1.03 27.50 -7.03
CA THR A 83 1.97 26.58 -7.67
C THR A 83 3.43 26.82 -7.28
N ASP A 84 3.69 27.93 -6.59
CA ASP A 84 5.01 28.48 -6.27
C ASP A 84 5.54 28.07 -4.89
N THR A 85 4.83 27.19 -4.18
CA THR A 85 5.29 26.69 -2.88
C THR A 85 6.47 25.73 -3.06
N LEU A 86 7.47 25.86 -2.19
CA LEU A 86 8.67 25.02 -2.20
C LEU A 86 8.30 23.54 -2.05
N GLU A 87 7.33 23.26 -1.18
CA GLU A 87 6.84 21.91 -0.88
C GLU A 87 6.26 21.24 -2.13
N ARG A 88 5.51 21.99 -2.96
CA ARG A 88 4.95 21.49 -4.22
C ARG A 88 6.05 21.26 -5.23
N GLN A 89 7.02 22.17 -5.36
CA GLN A 89 8.15 21.99 -6.28
C GLN A 89 8.98 20.76 -5.91
N MET A 90 9.31 20.58 -4.62
CA MET A 90 10.03 19.41 -4.13
C MET A 90 9.25 18.12 -4.35
N SER A 91 7.94 18.13 -4.10
CA SER A 91 7.06 16.98 -4.37
C SER A 91 7.00 16.63 -5.85
N MET A 92 6.92 17.63 -6.73
CA MET A 92 6.93 17.38 -8.18
C MET A 92 8.28 16.85 -8.67
N SER A 93 9.40 17.33 -8.11
CA SER A 93 10.72 16.76 -8.40
C SER A 93 10.78 15.29 -8.01
N LEU A 94 10.33 14.95 -6.80
CA LEU A 94 10.25 13.56 -6.32
C LEU A 94 9.36 12.71 -7.22
N ILE A 95 8.19 13.19 -7.62
CA ILE A 95 7.30 12.47 -8.54
C ILE A 95 7.99 12.23 -9.90
N GLY A 96 8.73 13.21 -10.43
CA GLY A 96 9.50 13.04 -11.67
C GLY A 96 10.63 12.02 -11.54
N GLU A 97 11.24 11.89 -10.36
CA GLU A 97 12.36 10.98 -10.10
C GLU A 97 11.93 9.53 -9.87
N ILE A 98 10.91 9.31 -9.01
CA ILE A 98 10.50 7.96 -8.57
C ILE A 98 9.15 7.51 -9.13
N GLY A 99 8.42 8.42 -9.76
CA GLY A 99 7.06 8.20 -10.25
C GLY A 99 5.99 8.49 -9.20
N PRO A 100 4.75 8.80 -9.64
CA PRO A 100 3.69 9.26 -8.75
C PRO A 100 3.21 8.18 -7.77
N ALA A 101 3.15 6.91 -8.18
CA ALA A 101 2.73 5.85 -7.27
C ALA A 101 3.79 5.48 -6.22
N ALA A 102 5.09 5.57 -6.56
CA ALA A 102 6.16 5.44 -5.57
C ALA A 102 6.12 6.58 -4.55
N PHE A 103 5.90 7.81 -5.03
CA PHE A 103 5.78 8.98 -4.16
C PHE A 103 4.67 8.81 -3.12
N VAL A 104 3.46 8.44 -3.54
CA VAL A 104 2.33 8.22 -2.63
C VAL A 104 2.63 7.10 -1.63
N GLN A 105 3.21 6.00 -2.10
CA GLN A 105 3.65 4.89 -1.24
C GLN A 105 4.66 5.35 -0.18
N LYS A 106 5.66 6.12 -0.60
CA LYS A 106 6.70 6.67 0.27
C LYS A 106 6.12 7.53 1.39
N VAL A 107 5.16 8.39 1.03
CA VAL A 107 4.45 9.26 1.98
C VAL A 107 3.60 8.44 2.96
N LEU A 108 2.82 7.47 2.47
CA LEU A 108 1.92 6.66 3.31
C LEU A 108 2.67 5.71 4.24
N TRP A 109 3.84 5.20 3.84
CA TRP A 109 4.66 4.32 4.69
C TRP A 109 5.58 5.07 5.66
N GLY A 110 5.58 6.40 5.62
CA GLY A 110 6.41 7.22 6.50
C GLY A 110 7.91 7.00 6.26
N GLU A 111 8.32 6.67 5.03
CA GLU A 111 9.74 6.59 4.69
C GLU A 111 10.38 7.98 4.83
N GLU A 112 11.67 8.00 5.18
CA GLU A 112 12.40 9.26 5.42
C GLU A 112 12.29 10.21 4.20
N ILE A 113 11.66 11.35 4.46
CA ILE A 113 11.65 12.53 3.61
C ILE A 113 12.68 13.49 4.20
N SER A 114 13.59 13.98 3.35
CA SER A 114 14.77 14.73 3.81
C SER A 114 14.47 16.09 4.44
N ASP A 115 13.25 16.62 4.28
CA ASP A 115 12.87 17.97 4.70
C ASP A 115 11.65 17.96 5.62
N ILE A 116 11.76 18.58 6.80
CA ILE A 116 10.72 18.60 7.83
C ILE A 116 9.49 19.41 7.39
N ALA A 117 9.67 20.51 6.66
CA ALA A 117 8.55 21.31 6.16
C ALA A 117 7.76 20.53 5.10
N LEU A 118 8.47 19.82 4.23
CA LEU A 118 7.88 18.90 3.28
C LEU A 118 7.12 17.75 3.98
N THR A 119 7.69 17.13 5.01
CA THR A 119 7.02 16.09 5.79
C THR A 119 5.71 16.59 6.41
N ILE A 120 5.72 17.75 7.07
CA ILE A 120 4.52 18.34 7.69
C ILE A 120 3.46 18.68 6.63
N ALA A 121 3.87 19.17 5.46
CA ALA A 121 2.95 19.40 4.35
C ALA A 121 2.32 18.07 3.89
N LEU A 122 3.13 17.04 3.66
CA LEU A 122 2.65 15.75 3.17
C LEU A 122 1.76 15.02 4.18
N GLU A 123 2.00 15.16 5.48
CA GLU A 123 1.11 14.66 6.54
C GLU A 123 -0.32 15.18 6.39
N ARG A 124 -0.49 16.44 5.99
CA ARG A 124 -1.82 17.04 5.76
C ARG A 124 -2.54 16.43 4.57
N MET A 125 -1.81 15.84 3.62
CA MET A 125 -2.37 15.19 2.43
C MET A 125 -2.73 13.71 2.66
N LEU A 126 -2.27 13.10 3.77
CA LEU A 126 -2.45 11.66 4.03
C LEU A 126 -3.89 11.17 3.81
N PRO A 127 -4.95 11.81 4.33
CA PRO A 127 -6.31 11.31 4.15
C PRO A 127 -6.77 11.31 2.68
N ALA A 128 -6.28 12.25 1.88
CA ALA A 128 -6.60 12.33 0.46
C ALA A 128 -5.79 11.31 -0.36
N LEU A 129 -4.53 11.07 0.04
CA LEU A 129 -3.68 10.04 -0.56
C LEU A 129 -4.20 8.62 -0.26
N GLU A 130 -4.72 8.36 0.94
CA GLU A 130 -5.38 7.09 1.28
C GLU A 130 -6.57 6.81 0.35
N ARG A 131 -7.43 7.82 0.13
CA ARG A 131 -8.56 7.72 -0.82
C ARG A 131 -8.08 7.51 -2.25
N LEU A 132 -6.98 8.14 -2.65
CA LEU A 132 -6.40 7.95 -3.98
C LEU A 132 -6.00 6.48 -4.21
N VAL A 133 -5.47 5.81 -3.18
CA VAL A 133 -5.14 4.38 -3.23
C VAL A 133 -6.39 3.51 -3.37
N GLU A 134 -7.47 3.86 -2.68
CA GLU A 134 -8.76 3.16 -2.80
C GLU A 134 -9.38 3.30 -4.19
N VAL A 135 -9.24 4.46 -4.85
CA VAL A 135 -9.78 4.72 -6.18
C VAL A 135 -8.95 4.06 -7.29
N HIS A 136 -7.62 4.01 -7.14
CA HIS A 136 -6.71 3.48 -8.17
C HIS A 136 -5.89 2.26 -7.71
N PRO A 137 -6.50 1.20 -7.14
CA PRO A 137 -5.76 0.09 -6.51
C PRO A 137 -4.86 -0.65 -7.50
N ARG A 138 -5.27 -0.70 -8.78
CA ARG A 138 -4.50 -1.36 -9.85
C ARG A 138 -3.15 -0.68 -10.09
N ALA A 139 -3.10 0.65 -10.07
CA ALA A 139 -1.87 1.39 -10.33
C ALA A 139 -0.80 1.07 -9.27
N PHE A 140 -1.20 1.04 -7.99
CA PHE A 140 -0.31 0.72 -6.87
C PHE A 140 0.12 -0.75 -6.83
N LEU A 141 -0.81 -1.69 -7.09
CA LEU A 141 -0.50 -3.13 -7.11
C LEU A 141 0.44 -3.52 -8.25
N ARG A 142 0.31 -2.89 -9.42
CA ARG A 142 1.21 -3.12 -10.56
C ARG A 142 2.64 -2.69 -10.24
N GLN A 143 2.80 -1.55 -9.58
CA GLN A 143 4.10 -1.10 -9.16
C GLN A 143 4.73 -2.05 -8.13
N ALA A 144 3.98 -2.47 -7.11
CA ALA A 144 4.44 -3.46 -6.14
C ALA A 144 4.87 -4.78 -6.82
N ASN A 145 4.07 -5.27 -7.77
CA ASN A 145 4.40 -6.47 -8.55
C ASN A 145 5.64 -6.28 -9.43
N SER A 146 5.88 -5.09 -9.98
CA SER A 146 7.09 -4.80 -10.75
C SER A 146 8.35 -4.86 -9.88
N VAL A 147 8.27 -4.37 -8.64
CA VAL A 147 9.37 -4.41 -7.67
C VAL A 147 9.62 -5.85 -7.23
N LEU A 148 8.58 -6.60 -6.88
CA LEU A 148 8.68 -8.02 -6.50
C LEU A 148 9.20 -8.89 -7.65
N GLY A 149 8.82 -8.59 -8.89
CA GLY A 149 9.31 -9.28 -10.08
C GLY A 149 10.83 -9.20 -10.23
N ARG A 150 11.45 -8.07 -9.87
CA ARG A 150 12.91 -7.92 -9.88
C ARG A 150 13.63 -8.86 -8.91
N PHE A 151 13.00 -9.20 -7.79
CA PHE A 151 13.56 -10.15 -6.82
C PHE A 151 13.34 -11.61 -7.18
N LYS A 152 12.40 -11.91 -8.08
CA LYS A 152 12.10 -13.29 -8.54
C LYS A 152 12.99 -13.73 -9.70
N SER A 153 13.71 -12.79 -10.32
CA SER A 153 14.62 -13.02 -11.45
C SER A 153 16.10 -13.08 -11.04
N ASN A 154 16.42 -13.10 -9.75
CA ASN A 154 17.73 -13.41 -9.18
C ASN A 154 17.71 -14.80 -8.52
#